data_AF-A0A2K8U7I5-F1
#
_entry.id   AF-A0A2K8U7I5-F1
#
_cell.length_a   1.000
_cell.length_b   1.000
_cell.length_c   1.000
_cell.angle_alpha   90.00
_cell.angle_beta   90.00
_cell.angle_gamma   90.00
#
_symmetry.space_group_name_H-M   'P 1'
#
loop_
_entity.id
_entity.type
_entity.pdbx_description
1 polymer ?
#
loop_
_entity_poly.entity_id
_entity_poly.type
_entity_poly.pdbx_seq_one_letter_code
_entity_poly.pdbx_strand_id
1 'polypeptide(L)'
;MSTTEDPEIVESESEPEIELDADSEALILLGQEEPDEALEVVEDGEDAQDADEAQLIESIDPEAAEPTAERFVTGDGDFDATRLYLNEIGESRLLTAEEEITLSRLAQRGDNLARQRMIVCNLRLVVKIARRYLNRGLPLLDLIEEGNLGLIRAVEKFDPERGFRFSTYATWWIRQTIERAIMNQTRTVRLPIHVVKEINIYLKAARLLSQRLDHEPTTEDIAVLLDRPINEVKRMLGLNERIASVDTPYSKDADKPLVDMLQDETADDPTERIQDEDIHANFEHWLGKLNDKQREVVERRFGLHGHEHSTLERVAQELGVTRERVRQIQMDALRRLRDILEKEGFSVESFFK
;
A
#
# COMPACT_ATOMS: atom_id res chain seq x y z
N MET A 1 -23.08 -69.72 20.24
CA MET A 1 -24.02 -68.86 21.00
C MET A 1 -23.31 -67.54 21.24
N SER A 2 -23.91 -66.43 20.77
CA SER A 2 -23.57 -65.02 21.07
C SER A 2 -22.26 -64.44 20.50
N THR A 3 -22.34 -63.57 19.47
CA THR A 3 -22.17 -62.08 19.47
C THR A 3 -20.69 -61.66 19.53
N THR A 4 -20.01 -61.15 18.48
CA THR A 4 -20.18 -59.94 17.62
C THR A 4 -19.95 -58.62 18.35
N GLU A 5 -19.22 -57.71 17.67
CA GLU A 5 -18.80 -56.32 17.98
C GLU A 5 -17.50 -56.20 18.79
N ASP A 6 -16.54 -55.29 18.57
CA ASP A 6 -16.07 -54.37 17.51
C ASP A 6 -14.87 -53.64 18.18
N PRO A 7 -13.76 -53.26 17.52
CA PRO A 7 -12.79 -52.35 18.12
C PRO A 7 -12.90 -50.96 17.47
N GLU A 8 -13.50 -50.00 18.17
CA GLU A 8 -13.45 -48.57 17.82
C GLU A 8 -12.58 -47.80 18.81
N ILE A 9 -11.57 -47.18 18.24
CA ILE A 9 -10.72 -46.12 18.79
C ILE A 9 -11.58 -44.85 18.89
N VAL A 10 -11.62 -44.18 20.04
CA VAL A 10 -11.39 -42.72 20.21
C VAL A 10 -11.25 -42.45 21.72
N GLU A 11 -10.05 -42.05 22.13
CA GLU A 11 -9.80 -41.35 23.39
C GLU A 11 -10.40 -39.94 23.28
N SER A 12 -11.39 -39.62 24.13
CA SER A 12 -11.93 -38.28 24.27
C SER A 12 -11.18 -37.56 25.40
N GLU A 13 -10.12 -36.85 25.05
CA GLU A 13 -9.56 -35.80 25.90
C GLU A 13 -10.45 -34.56 25.84
N SER A 14 -10.88 -34.13 27.02
CA SER A 14 -11.69 -32.95 27.27
C SER A 14 -10.86 -31.67 27.15
N GLU A 15 -11.13 -30.85 26.14
CA GLU A 15 -10.71 -29.44 26.09
C GLU A 15 -11.73 -28.55 26.82
N PRO A 16 -11.30 -27.42 27.42
CA PRO A 16 -12.15 -26.59 28.27
C PRO A 16 -13.05 -25.64 27.46
N GLU A 17 -14.32 -25.54 27.89
CA GLU A 17 -15.27 -24.50 27.48
C GLU A 17 -14.80 -23.13 27.98
N ILE A 18 -14.74 -22.14 27.08
CA ILE A 18 -14.57 -20.72 27.42
C ILE A 18 -15.93 -20.04 27.20
N GLU A 19 -16.55 -19.61 28.30
CA GLU A 19 -17.73 -18.75 28.34
C GLU A 19 -17.42 -17.40 27.69
N LEU A 20 -18.22 -17.02 26.70
CA LEU A 20 -18.23 -15.69 26.08
C LEU A 20 -19.27 -14.85 26.82
N ASP A 21 -18.80 -13.99 27.73
CA ASP A 21 -19.65 -13.02 28.41
C ASP A 21 -20.17 -11.96 27.43
N ALA A 22 -21.51 -11.90 27.36
CA ALA A 22 -22.29 -10.95 26.60
C ALA A 22 -22.42 -9.63 27.36
N ASP A 23 -21.62 -8.63 27.00
CA ASP A 23 -21.80 -7.24 27.43
C ASP A 23 -21.16 -6.25 26.44
N SER A 24 -21.45 -6.38 25.14
CA SER A 24 -20.89 -5.48 24.11
C SER A 24 -21.85 -4.97 23.04
N GLU A 25 -23.18 -5.11 23.19
CA GLU A 25 -24.14 -4.48 22.26
C GLU A 25 -25.42 -3.99 22.96
N ALA A 26 -25.35 -2.81 23.59
CA ALA A 26 -26.52 -1.95 23.80
C ALA A 26 -26.14 -0.53 24.26
N LEU A 27 -25.57 0.30 23.37
CA LEU A 27 -25.80 1.75 23.42
C LEU A 27 -25.51 2.45 22.08
N ILE A 28 -26.27 2.10 21.05
CA ILE A 28 -26.44 2.92 19.85
C ILE A 28 -27.76 3.68 20.00
N LEU A 29 -27.70 4.93 20.48
CA LEU A 29 -28.43 6.10 19.93
C LEU A 29 -28.26 7.31 20.86
N LEU A 30 -27.49 8.31 20.40
CA LEU A 30 -27.80 9.75 20.41
C LEU A 30 -26.49 10.58 20.42
N GLY A 31 -26.30 11.39 19.38
CA GLY A 31 -25.35 12.52 19.38
C GLY A 31 -24.21 12.39 18.40
N GLN A 32 -24.42 12.89 17.18
CA GLN A 32 -23.36 13.28 16.27
C GLN A 32 -22.54 14.42 16.89
N GLU A 33 -21.22 14.24 17.00
CA GLU A 33 -20.17 15.27 16.91
C GLU A 33 -18.82 14.54 17.09
N GLU A 34 -18.07 14.34 16.00
CA GLU A 34 -16.71 13.83 16.08
C GLU A 34 -15.78 14.91 16.65
N PRO A 35 -15.00 14.64 17.72
CA PRO A 35 -14.04 15.60 18.23
C PRO A 35 -12.72 15.51 17.47
N ASP A 36 -12.18 16.70 17.19
CA ASP A 36 -10.88 17.02 16.61
C ASP A 36 -9.74 16.06 17.01
N GLU A 37 -8.95 15.69 15.99
CA GLU A 37 -7.67 14.98 16.08
C GLU A 37 -6.79 15.54 17.20
N ALA A 38 -6.50 14.70 18.18
CA ALA A 38 -5.53 14.95 19.22
C ALA A 38 -4.17 15.27 18.59
N LEU A 39 -3.66 16.45 18.93
CA LEU A 39 -2.29 16.90 18.74
C LEU A 39 -1.31 15.91 19.39
N GLU A 40 -0.81 14.95 18.61
CA GLU A 40 0.48 14.33 18.91
C GLU A 40 1.58 15.29 18.44
N VAL A 41 2.26 15.85 19.44
CA VAL A 41 3.47 16.65 19.32
C VAL A 41 4.53 15.79 18.63
N VAL A 42 4.83 16.10 17.37
CA VAL A 42 5.97 15.52 16.66
C VAL A 42 7.16 16.45 16.89
N GLU A 43 7.93 16.16 17.93
CA GLU A 43 9.36 16.53 17.95
C GLU A 43 10.05 15.60 16.95
N ASP A 44 10.14 16.03 15.69
CA ASP A 44 11.01 15.36 14.73
C ASP A 44 12.46 15.60 15.17
N GLY A 45 13.12 14.48 15.50
CA GLY A 45 14.54 14.42 15.76
C GLY A 45 15.35 14.76 14.53
N GLU A 46 15.68 16.05 14.43
CA GLU A 46 16.86 16.65 13.80
C GLU A 46 17.64 15.70 12.89
N ASP A 47 17.44 15.82 11.57
CA ASP A 47 18.45 15.40 10.63
C ASP A 47 19.76 16.12 10.98
N ALA A 48 20.88 15.40 11.05
CA ALA A 48 22.17 15.97 11.44
C ALA A 48 22.72 17.00 10.43
N GLN A 49 21.99 17.24 9.33
CA GLN A 49 22.22 18.34 8.39
C GLN A 49 21.32 19.57 8.68
N ASP A 50 20.25 19.40 9.47
CA ASP A 50 19.31 20.46 9.88
C ASP A 50 19.66 21.08 11.25
N ALA A 51 20.43 20.38 12.10
CA ALA A 51 20.86 20.91 13.40
C ALA A 51 21.78 22.15 13.28
N ASP A 52 22.63 22.19 12.24
CA ASP A 52 23.43 23.39 11.91
C ASP A 52 22.58 24.49 11.22
N GLU A 53 21.42 24.16 10.64
CA GLU A 53 20.54 25.13 9.97
C GLU A 53 19.52 25.79 10.91
N ALA A 54 19.17 25.18 12.05
CA ALA A 54 18.32 25.80 13.05
C ALA A 54 18.96 27.05 13.69
N GLN A 55 20.28 27.04 13.88
CA GLN A 55 21.04 28.20 14.39
C GLN A 55 21.19 29.33 13.36
N LEU A 56 21.13 29.03 12.06
CA LEU A 56 21.15 30.03 10.98
C LEU A 56 19.83 30.82 10.88
N ILE A 57 18.72 30.29 11.39
CA ILE A 57 17.39 30.92 11.29
C ILE A 57 17.18 31.98 12.38
N GLU A 58 17.86 31.89 13.53
CA GLU A 58 17.80 32.89 14.60
C GLU A 58 18.39 34.26 14.20
N SER A 59 19.09 34.32 13.06
CA SER A 59 19.75 35.53 12.56
C SER A 59 19.10 36.16 11.32
N ILE A 60 17.92 35.70 10.91
CA ILE A 60 17.21 36.30 9.77
C ILE A 60 16.48 37.57 10.24
N ASP A 61 17.21 38.68 10.22
CA ASP A 61 16.67 40.02 10.37
C ASP A 61 15.74 40.36 9.18
N PRO A 62 14.43 40.56 9.40
CA PRO A 62 13.47 40.83 8.33
C PRO A 62 13.68 42.19 7.65
N GLU A 63 14.53 43.07 8.21
CA GLU A 63 14.76 44.43 7.71
C GLU A 63 15.95 44.53 6.73
N ALA A 64 16.76 43.47 6.58
CA ALA A 64 17.93 43.46 5.68
C ALA A 64 17.61 43.04 4.23
N ALA A 65 16.34 42.86 3.87
CA ALA A 65 15.93 42.48 2.52
C ALA A 65 15.86 43.69 1.57
N GLU A 66 17.02 44.26 1.22
CA GLU A 66 17.15 45.18 0.08
C GLU A 66 17.45 44.43 -1.25
N PRO A 67 17.08 45.02 -2.41
CA PRO A 67 16.61 44.27 -3.56
C PRO A 67 17.73 43.99 -4.56
N THR A 68 18.30 42.79 -4.53
CA THR A 68 19.04 42.28 -5.69
C THR A 68 18.06 41.61 -6.63
N ALA A 69 17.68 42.32 -7.69
CA ALA A 69 16.93 41.80 -8.81
C ALA A 69 17.80 40.80 -9.61
N GLU A 70 18.08 39.64 -9.04
CA GLU A 70 18.60 38.52 -9.81
C GLU A 70 17.44 37.97 -10.65
N ARG A 71 17.49 38.27 -11.95
CA ARG A 71 16.60 37.63 -12.93
C ARG A 71 16.71 36.12 -12.77
N PHE A 72 15.60 35.49 -12.41
CA PHE A 72 15.44 34.05 -12.34
C PHE A 72 15.69 33.42 -13.72
N VAL A 73 16.90 32.91 -13.96
CA VAL A 73 17.21 32.16 -15.18
C VAL A 73 17.09 30.67 -14.86
N THR A 74 15.98 30.07 -15.26
CA THR A 74 15.78 28.62 -15.32
C THR A 74 15.91 28.16 -16.78
N GLY A 75 16.59 27.03 -17.00
CA GLY A 75 16.97 26.50 -18.32
C GLY A 75 15.79 26.22 -19.26
N ASP A 76 16.06 26.34 -20.57
CA ASP A 76 15.11 26.18 -21.67
C ASP A 76 14.45 24.79 -21.69
N GLY A 77 13.10 24.75 -21.69
CA GLY A 77 12.34 23.54 -21.96
C GLY A 77 10.89 23.54 -21.45
N ASP A 78 10.68 23.70 -20.14
CA ASP A 78 9.40 23.42 -19.46
C ASP A 78 8.74 24.61 -18.73
N PHE A 79 9.28 25.82 -18.88
CA PHE A 79 8.99 26.93 -17.96
C PHE A 79 7.98 27.97 -18.48
N ASP A 80 6.79 27.54 -18.93
CA ASP A 80 5.69 28.49 -19.20
C ASP A 80 4.81 28.67 -17.94
N ALA A 81 4.23 27.57 -17.43
CA ALA A 81 3.34 27.62 -16.27
C ALA A 81 4.02 28.09 -14.98
N THR A 82 5.26 27.65 -14.73
CA THR A 82 6.05 28.06 -13.56
C THR A 82 6.43 29.54 -13.62
N ARG A 83 6.83 30.06 -14.78
CA ARG A 83 7.17 31.49 -14.95
C ARG A 83 5.92 32.36 -14.83
N LEU A 84 4.80 31.93 -15.41
CA LEU A 84 3.51 32.61 -15.29
C LEU A 84 3.12 32.74 -13.80
N TYR A 85 3.14 31.63 -13.06
CA TYR A 85 2.84 31.62 -11.63
C TYR A 85 3.79 32.53 -10.83
N LEU A 86 5.10 32.43 -11.05
CA LEU A 86 6.08 33.24 -10.32
C LEU A 86 5.94 34.75 -10.61
N ASN A 87 5.54 35.12 -11.82
CA ASN A 87 5.26 36.51 -12.18
C ASN A 87 4.02 37.02 -11.46
N GLU A 88 2.91 36.26 -11.46
CA GLU A 88 1.65 36.64 -10.81
C GLU A 88 1.82 36.86 -9.30
N ILE A 89 2.51 35.95 -8.60
CA ILE A 89 2.75 36.11 -7.16
C ILE A 89 3.73 37.26 -6.86
N GLY A 90 4.58 37.62 -7.82
CA GLY A 90 5.56 38.69 -7.72
C GLY A 90 4.94 40.08 -7.71
N GLU A 91 3.75 40.25 -8.28
CA GLU A 91 3.01 41.53 -8.29
C GLU A 91 2.43 41.90 -6.92
N SER A 92 2.28 40.92 -6.03
CA SER A 92 1.73 41.14 -4.69
C SER A 92 2.71 41.88 -3.77
N ARG A 93 2.22 42.91 -3.08
CA ARG A 93 2.99 43.66 -2.07
C ARG A 93 3.09 42.85 -0.77
N LEU A 94 4.29 42.84 -0.16
CA LEU A 94 4.50 42.27 1.18
C LEU A 94 3.75 43.07 2.25
N LEU A 95 3.20 42.36 3.24
CA LEU A 95 2.50 42.95 4.37
C LEU A 95 3.49 43.44 5.43
N THR A 96 3.13 44.54 6.08
CA THR A 96 3.77 45.00 7.31
C THR A 96 3.25 44.23 8.53
N ALA A 97 3.97 44.27 9.65
CA ALA A 97 3.55 43.59 10.88
C ALA A 97 2.18 44.09 11.40
N GLU A 98 1.89 45.39 11.26
CA GLU A 98 0.58 45.96 11.62
C GLU A 98 -0.53 45.46 10.69
N GLU A 99 -0.27 45.41 9.38
CA GLU A 99 -1.21 44.87 8.40
C GLU A 99 -1.49 43.38 8.63
N GLU A 100 -0.47 42.57 8.97
CA GLU A 100 -0.63 41.17 9.34
C GLU A 100 -1.63 41.01 10.50
N ILE A 101 -1.49 41.81 11.56
CA ILE A 101 -2.39 41.75 12.73
C ILE A 101 -3.82 42.14 12.33
N THR A 102 -3.99 43.23 11.58
CA THR A 102 -5.33 43.69 11.17
C THR A 102 -6.04 42.69 10.27
N LEU A 103 -5.35 42.15 9.26
CA LEU A 103 -5.90 41.16 8.34
C LEU A 103 -6.19 39.84 9.06
N SER A 104 -5.33 39.40 9.99
CA SER A 104 -5.55 38.18 10.77
C SER A 104 -6.81 38.28 11.64
N ARG A 105 -7.02 39.43 12.31
CA ARG A 105 -8.24 39.66 13.11
C ARG A 105 -9.51 39.67 12.25
N LEU A 106 -9.44 40.20 11.03
CA LEU A 106 -10.55 40.17 10.08
C LEU A 106 -10.79 38.76 9.54
N ALA A 107 -9.73 38.02 9.22
CA ALA A 107 -9.82 36.64 8.76
C ALA A 107 -10.46 35.72 9.82
N GLN A 108 -10.09 35.87 11.10
CA GLN A 108 -10.72 35.14 12.21
C GLN A 108 -12.21 35.46 12.39
N ARG A 109 -12.66 36.67 11.99
CA ARG A 109 -14.07 37.07 11.99
C ARG A 109 -14.84 36.54 10.77
N GLY A 110 -14.19 35.77 9.89
CA GLY A 110 -14.80 35.19 8.69
C GLY A 110 -14.74 36.09 7.45
N ASP A 111 -13.91 37.15 7.44
CA ASP A 111 -13.72 37.97 6.25
C ASP A 111 -12.87 37.23 5.20
N ASN A 112 -13.54 36.76 4.15
CA ASN A 112 -12.92 36.05 3.04
C ASN A 112 -11.92 36.91 2.26
N LEU A 113 -12.14 38.23 2.14
CA LEU A 113 -11.23 39.12 1.41
C LEU A 113 -9.94 39.32 2.20
N ALA A 114 -10.05 39.48 3.51
CA ALA A 114 -8.87 39.56 4.39
C ALA A 114 -8.06 38.26 4.34
N ARG A 115 -8.73 37.09 4.42
CA ARG A 115 -8.09 35.78 4.29
C ARG A 115 -7.37 35.63 2.94
N GLN A 116 -8.05 35.92 1.83
CA GLN A 116 -7.46 35.81 0.50
C GLN A 116 -6.25 36.74 0.34
N ARG A 117 -6.36 37.99 0.81
CA ARG A 117 -5.25 38.95 0.76
C ARG A 117 -4.05 38.45 1.57
N MET A 118 -4.30 37.90 2.76
CA MET A 118 -3.25 37.32 3.60
C MET A 118 -2.56 36.13 2.93
N ILE A 119 -3.30 35.28 2.22
CA ILE A 119 -2.72 34.17 1.44
C ILE A 119 -1.84 34.71 0.30
N VAL A 120 -2.40 35.56 -0.57
CA VAL A 120 -1.73 36.05 -1.79
C VAL A 120 -0.41 36.76 -1.46
N CYS A 121 -0.41 37.62 -0.44
CA CYS A 121 0.79 38.34 -0.02
C CYS A 121 1.91 37.43 0.52
N ASN A 122 1.61 36.18 0.89
CA ASN A 122 2.56 35.24 1.49
C ASN A 122 2.92 34.06 0.55
N LEU A 123 2.42 33.99 -0.68
CA LEU A 123 2.76 32.92 -1.63
C LEU A 123 4.27 32.84 -1.94
N ARG A 124 4.98 33.97 -1.89
CA ARG A 124 6.44 34.02 -2.07
C ARG A 124 7.20 33.23 -1.00
N LEU A 125 6.67 33.18 0.23
CA LEU A 125 7.24 32.39 1.32
C LEU A 125 7.15 30.89 1.00
N VAL A 126 6.01 30.43 0.46
CA VAL A 126 5.81 29.03 0.07
C VAL A 126 6.84 28.61 -0.97
N VAL A 127 7.03 29.42 -2.03
CA VAL A 127 8.04 29.14 -3.07
C VAL A 127 9.45 29.05 -2.48
N LYS A 128 9.81 29.96 -1.56
CA LYS A 128 11.12 29.94 -0.88
C LYS A 128 11.32 28.63 -0.10
N ILE A 129 10.29 28.14 0.59
CA ILE A 129 10.36 26.90 1.39
C ILE A 129 10.39 25.68 0.45
N ALA A 130 9.49 25.61 -0.53
CA ALA A 130 9.36 24.50 -1.47
C ALA A 130 10.65 24.25 -2.27
N ARG A 131 11.40 25.31 -2.60
CA ARG A 131 12.68 25.20 -3.32
C ARG A 131 13.71 24.31 -2.61
N ARG A 132 13.68 24.21 -1.27
CA ARG A 132 14.57 23.32 -0.50
C ARG A 132 14.25 21.84 -0.67
N TYR A 133 13.02 21.51 -1.10
CA TYR A 133 12.55 20.14 -1.29
C TYR A 133 12.62 19.67 -2.76
N LEU A 134 13.29 20.44 -3.63
CA LEU A 134 13.57 20.03 -5.00
C LEU A 134 14.32 18.69 -5.05
N ASN A 135 14.06 17.92 -6.10
CA ASN A 135 14.69 16.62 -6.35
C ASN A 135 14.35 15.52 -5.30
N ARG A 136 13.31 15.70 -4.48
CA ARG A 136 12.83 14.67 -3.52
C ARG A 136 11.68 13.80 -4.03
N GLY A 137 11.35 13.89 -5.32
CA GLY A 137 10.40 13.01 -6.01
C GLY A 137 9.19 13.73 -6.63
N LEU A 138 8.82 14.90 -6.11
CA LEU A 138 7.73 15.72 -6.66
C LEU A 138 8.29 16.90 -7.48
N PRO A 139 7.59 17.32 -8.55
CA PRO A 139 7.94 18.53 -9.29
C PRO A 139 7.68 19.78 -8.46
N LEU A 140 8.31 20.90 -8.85
CA LEU A 140 8.25 22.14 -8.06
C LEU A 140 6.83 22.68 -7.90
N LEU A 141 5.99 22.59 -8.93
CA LEU A 141 4.61 23.07 -8.86
C LEU A 141 3.79 22.29 -7.83
N ASP A 142 3.92 20.96 -7.82
CA ASP A 142 3.21 20.12 -6.84
C ASP A 142 3.66 20.42 -5.41
N LEU A 143 4.97 20.64 -5.20
CA LEU A 143 5.50 21.08 -3.89
C LEU A 143 4.95 22.45 -3.47
N ILE A 144 4.78 23.37 -4.43
CA ILE A 144 4.20 24.70 -4.17
C ILE A 144 2.73 24.55 -3.79
N GLU A 145 1.94 23.75 -4.51
CA GLU A 145 0.52 23.58 -4.22
C GLU A 145 0.27 22.92 -2.85
N GLU A 146 1.04 21.89 -2.50
CA GLU A 146 0.99 21.27 -1.17
C GLU A 146 1.43 22.24 -0.06
N GLY A 147 2.39 23.12 -0.37
CA GLY A 147 2.77 24.22 0.51
C GLY A 147 1.68 25.29 0.64
N ASN A 148 0.96 25.59 -0.44
CA ASN A 148 -0.18 26.54 -0.44
C ASN A 148 -1.31 26.02 0.46
N LEU A 149 -1.58 24.71 0.44
CA LEU A 149 -2.52 24.07 1.37
C LEU A 149 -2.08 24.24 2.84
N GLY A 150 -0.78 24.13 3.12
CA GLY A 150 -0.21 24.43 4.44
C GLY A 150 -0.36 25.89 4.84
N LEU A 151 -0.10 26.81 3.91
CA LEU A 151 -0.29 28.24 4.12
C LEU A 151 -1.74 28.60 4.44
N ILE A 152 -2.71 28.01 3.74
CA ILE A 152 -4.14 28.24 4.01
C ILE A 152 -4.49 27.84 5.45
N ARG A 153 -4.05 26.65 5.89
CA ARG A 153 -4.25 26.19 7.28
C ARG A 153 -3.56 27.11 8.28
N ALA A 154 -2.37 27.61 7.96
CA ALA A 154 -1.67 28.57 8.79
C ALA A 154 -2.48 29.86 8.96
N VAL A 155 -3.08 30.40 7.89
CA VAL A 155 -3.93 31.60 7.96
C VAL A 155 -5.17 31.37 8.81
N GLU A 156 -5.79 30.19 8.71
CA GLU A 156 -7.00 29.85 9.49
C GLU A 156 -6.73 29.75 11.00
N LYS A 157 -5.57 29.19 11.38
CA LYS A 157 -5.22 28.92 12.77
C LYS A 157 -4.27 29.96 13.39
N PHE A 158 -3.89 31.01 12.65
CA PHE A 158 -2.95 32.01 13.17
C PHE A 158 -3.61 32.89 14.23
N ASP A 159 -2.88 33.12 15.32
CA ASP A 159 -3.32 33.95 16.44
C ASP A 159 -2.42 35.19 16.56
N PRO A 160 -2.91 36.40 16.22
CA PRO A 160 -2.13 37.62 16.25
C PRO A 160 -1.82 38.11 17.68
N GLU A 161 -2.55 37.64 18.70
CA GLU A 161 -2.36 38.10 20.09
C GLU A 161 -1.12 37.48 20.74
N ARG A 162 -0.52 36.45 20.12
CA ARG A 162 0.71 35.79 20.60
C ARG A 162 1.99 36.60 20.33
N GLY A 163 1.93 37.65 19.51
CA GLY A 163 3.05 38.57 19.28
C GLY A 163 4.19 38.04 18.39
N PHE A 164 4.02 36.88 17.75
CA PHE A 164 4.98 36.35 16.77
C PHE A 164 4.60 36.76 15.34
N ARG A 165 5.60 36.86 14.45
CA ARG A 165 5.36 37.13 13.02
C ARG A 165 4.61 35.97 12.37
N PHE A 166 3.74 36.28 11.41
CA PHE A 166 3.00 35.27 10.67
C PHE A 166 3.94 34.30 9.92
N SER A 167 5.03 34.81 9.36
CA SER A 167 6.02 34.00 8.63
C SER A 167 6.62 32.87 9.48
N THR A 168 6.89 33.12 10.76
CA THR A 168 7.42 32.11 11.70
C THR A 168 6.42 30.95 11.86
N TYR A 169 5.14 31.26 12.06
CA TYR A 169 4.09 30.25 12.21
C TYR A 169 3.79 29.51 10.91
N ALA A 170 3.68 30.26 9.80
CA ALA A 170 3.38 29.69 8.48
C ALA A 170 4.47 28.73 8.01
N THR A 171 5.74 29.00 8.33
CA THR A 171 6.86 28.13 7.94
C THR A 171 6.67 26.70 8.45
N TRP A 172 6.16 26.52 9.67
CA TRP A 172 5.91 25.19 10.24
C TRP A 172 4.84 24.43 9.46
N TRP A 173 3.69 25.07 9.19
CA TRP A 173 2.61 24.45 8.44
C TRP A 173 2.99 24.13 6.99
N ILE A 174 3.71 25.03 6.32
CA ILE A 174 4.17 24.82 4.94
C ILE A 174 5.16 23.65 4.90
N ARG A 175 6.11 23.58 5.83
CA ARG A 175 7.05 22.45 5.94
C ARG A 175 6.29 21.14 6.13
N GLN A 176 5.40 21.11 7.11
CA GLN A 176 4.66 19.90 7.50
C GLN A 176 3.82 19.34 6.35
N THR A 177 3.11 20.20 5.60
CA THR A 177 2.28 19.72 4.48
C THR A 177 3.13 19.24 3.31
N ILE A 178 4.23 19.94 2.97
CA ILE A 178 5.16 19.51 1.93
C ILE A 178 5.80 18.16 2.27
N GLU A 179 6.32 18.00 3.49
CA GLU A 179 6.94 16.74 3.92
C GLU A 179 5.94 15.59 3.93
N ARG A 180 4.72 15.84 4.43
CA ARG A 180 3.62 14.88 4.38
C ARG A 180 3.23 14.53 2.95
N ALA A 181 3.22 15.47 2.02
CA ALA A 181 2.93 15.20 0.61
C ALA A 181 3.99 14.32 -0.03
N ILE A 182 5.28 14.65 0.19
CA ILE A 182 6.41 13.85 -0.29
C ILE A 182 6.31 12.41 0.22
N MET A 183 6.06 12.21 1.53
CA MET A 183 5.93 10.86 2.09
C MET A 183 4.75 10.07 1.50
N ASN A 184 3.67 10.76 1.11
CA ASN A 184 2.42 10.14 0.65
C ASN A 184 2.36 9.88 -0.86
N GLN A 185 3.02 10.73 -1.67
CA GLN A 185 2.84 10.78 -3.13
C GLN A 185 4.10 10.39 -3.91
N THR A 186 5.30 10.45 -3.32
CA THR A 186 6.55 10.13 -4.05
C THR A 186 6.64 8.67 -4.52
N ARG A 187 5.96 7.74 -3.85
CA ARG A 187 6.04 6.31 -4.20
C ARG A 187 4.85 5.89 -5.04
N THR A 188 5.12 5.15 -6.11
CA THR A 188 4.09 4.53 -6.98
C THR A 188 3.17 3.59 -6.19
N VAL A 189 3.76 2.76 -5.32
CA VAL A 189 3.01 1.99 -4.31
C VAL A 189 3.03 2.77 -3.02
N ARG A 190 1.86 3.28 -2.62
CA ARG A 190 1.68 4.10 -1.43
C ARG A 190 2.05 3.29 -0.18
N LEU A 191 2.95 3.85 0.63
CA LEU A 191 3.26 3.35 1.97
C LEU A 191 2.63 4.26 3.04
N PRO A 192 2.13 3.69 4.16
CA PRO A 192 1.71 4.49 5.31
C PRO A 192 2.85 5.32 5.90
N ILE A 193 2.51 6.47 6.49
CA ILE A 193 3.49 7.43 7.01
C ILE A 193 4.40 6.80 8.09
N HIS A 194 3.83 6.00 9.01
CA HIS A 194 4.61 5.35 10.07
C HIS A 194 5.69 4.42 9.51
N VAL A 195 5.38 3.67 8.45
CA VAL A 195 6.34 2.78 7.77
C VAL A 195 7.46 3.60 7.11
N VAL A 196 7.13 4.72 6.47
CA VAL A 196 8.15 5.61 5.87
C VAL A 196 9.06 6.22 6.94
N LYS A 197 8.49 6.62 8.09
CA LYS A 197 9.27 7.11 9.24
C LYS A 197 10.23 6.04 9.76
N GLU A 198 9.76 4.82 9.94
CA GLU A 198 10.59 3.69 10.36
C GLU A 198 11.73 3.44 9.36
N ILE A 199 11.43 3.38 8.05
CA ILE A 199 12.45 3.24 6.99
C ILE A 199 13.53 4.34 7.11
N ASN A 200 13.14 5.60 7.33
CA ASN A 200 14.10 6.70 7.47
C ASN A 200 15.01 6.55 8.69
N ILE A 201 14.50 6.00 9.82
CA ILE A 201 15.32 5.69 11.00
C ILE A 201 16.37 4.62 10.64
N TYR A 202 15.98 3.55 9.94
CA TYR A 202 16.91 2.52 9.48
C TYR A 202 17.96 3.09 8.52
N LEU A 203 17.56 3.96 7.57
CA LEU A 203 18.48 4.62 6.64
C LEU A 203 19.46 5.56 7.37
N LYS A 204 19.00 6.29 8.40
CA LYS A 204 19.86 7.16 9.21
C LYS A 204 20.88 6.33 10.00
N ALA A 205 20.44 5.23 10.60
CA ALA A 205 21.32 4.28 11.28
C ALA A 205 22.36 3.67 10.33
N ALA A 206 21.94 3.27 9.12
CA ALA A 206 22.84 2.76 8.10
C ALA A 206 23.90 3.81 7.69
N ARG A 207 23.51 5.08 7.50
CA ARG A 207 24.48 6.16 7.21
C ARG A 207 25.46 6.38 8.36
N LEU A 208 25.00 6.36 9.61
CA LEU A 208 25.86 6.50 10.79
C LEU A 208 26.86 5.34 10.90
N LEU A 209 26.42 4.11 10.63
CA LEU A 209 27.30 2.94 10.60
C LEU A 209 28.31 3.01 9.46
N SER A 210 27.88 3.41 8.26
CA SER A 210 28.75 3.59 7.11
C SER A 210 29.84 4.65 7.31
N GLN A 211 29.66 5.59 8.24
CA GLN A 211 30.70 6.56 8.61
C GLN A 211 31.72 6.00 9.60
N ARG A 212 31.34 4.98 10.38
CA ARG A 212 32.21 4.33 11.38
C ARG A 212 32.89 3.08 10.84
N LEU A 213 32.23 2.39 9.92
CA LEU A 213 32.70 1.19 9.25
C LEU A 213 33.31 1.57 7.91
N ASP A 214 34.41 0.92 7.53
CA ASP A 214 35.04 1.11 6.21
C ASP A 214 34.30 0.37 5.07
N HIS A 215 33.11 -0.18 5.34
CA HIS A 215 32.28 -0.90 4.38
C HIS A 215 30.79 -0.57 4.56
N GLU A 216 29.96 -0.95 3.58
CA GLU A 216 28.51 -0.83 3.70
C GLU A 216 28.00 -1.69 4.88
N PRO A 217 27.13 -1.14 5.75
CA PRO A 217 26.64 -1.86 6.92
C PRO A 217 25.77 -3.04 6.50
N THR A 218 25.94 -4.18 7.17
CA THR A 218 25.07 -5.32 6.95
C THR A 218 23.72 -5.11 7.64
N THR A 219 22.70 -5.87 7.24
CA THR A 219 21.38 -5.83 7.91
C THR A 219 21.48 -6.22 9.39
N GLU A 220 22.48 -7.03 9.75
CA GLU A 220 22.74 -7.44 11.12
C GLU A 220 23.33 -6.30 11.95
N ASP A 221 24.27 -5.53 11.38
CA ASP A 221 24.85 -4.36 12.05
C ASP A 221 23.80 -3.30 12.38
N ILE A 222 22.87 -3.05 11.44
CA ILE A 222 21.76 -2.12 11.63
C ILE A 222 20.80 -2.63 12.72
N ALA A 223 20.52 -3.93 12.74
CA ALA A 223 19.66 -4.57 13.73
C ALA A 223 20.26 -4.47 15.15
N VAL A 224 21.57 -4.68 15.29
CA VAL A 224 22.30 -4.55 16.56
C VAL A 224 22.31 -3.10 17.03
N LEU A 225 22.52 -2.13 16.13
CA LEU A 225 22.54 -0.71 16.51
C LEU A 225 21.18 -0.22 17.01
N LEU A 226 20.10 -0.68 16.40
CA LEU A 226 18.73 -0.25 16.70
C LEU A 226 18.01 -1.12 17.73
N ASP A 227 18.65 -2.20 18.20
CA ASP A 227 18.06 -3.21 19.09
C ASP A 227 16.73 -3.78 18.54
N ARG A 228 16.76 -4.22 17.28
CA ARG A 228 15.59 -4.76 16.56
C ARG A 228 15.88 -6.14 15.96
N PRO A 229 14.87 -6.99 15.77
CA PRO A 229 15.05 -8.29 15.13
C PRO A 229 15.46 -8.13 13.66
N ILE A 230 16.42 -8.94 13.22
CA ILE A 230 16.96 -8.91 11.85
C ILE A 230 15.86 -9.07 10.78
N ASN A 231 14.85 -9.89 11.05
CA ASN A 231 13.72 -10.10 10.13
C ASN A 231 12.90 -8.83 9.89
N GLU A 232 12.72 -7.99 10.91
CA GLU A 232 12.01 -6.71 10.79
C GLU A 232 12.83 -5.74 9.94
N VAL A 233 14.15 -5.64 10.20
CA VAL A 233 15.05 -4.79 9.40
C VAL A 233 15.05 -5.23 7.93
N LYS A 234 15.13 -6.53 7.65
CA LYS A 234 15.05 -7.07 6.28
C LYS A 234 13.74 -6.73 5.60
N ARG A 235 12.61 -6.88 6.32
CA ARG A 235 11.28 -6.52 5.80
C ARG A 235 11.21 -5.03 5.46
N MET A 236 11.69 -4.15 6.35
CA MET A 236 11.65 -2.70 6.14
C MET A 236 12.56 -2.24 4.99
N LEU A 237 13.76 -2.80 4.89
CA LEU A 237 14.66 -2.51 3.78
C LEU A 237 14.11 -3.04 2.44
N GLY A 238 13.42 -4.18 2.44
CA GLY A 238 12.71 -4.68 1.26
C GLY A 238 11.60 -3.74 0.78
N LEU A 239 10.86 -3.12 1.70
CA LEU A 239 9.84 -2.10 1.35
C LEU A 239 10.43 -0.81 0.79
N ASN A 240 11.73 -0.55 1.02
CA ASN A 240 12.39 0.65 0.50
C ASN A 240 12.75 0.53 -0.98
N GLU A 241 12.75 -0.68 -1.55
CA GLU A 241 13.10 -0.93 -2.94
C GLU A 241 12.20 -0.11 -3.90
N ARG A 242 12.85 0.54 -4.88
CA ARG A 242 12.14 1.39 -5.85
C ARG A 242 11.72 0.57 -7.06
N ILE A 243 10.55 0.91 -7.59
CA ILE A 243 10.03 0.28 -8.80
C ILE A 243 10.88 0.71 -10.00
N ALA A 244 11.28 -0.27 -10.82
CA ALA A 244 11.90 -0.03 -12.12
C ALA A 244 10.83 0.11 -13.20
N SER A 245 11.08 0.95 -14.21
CA SER A 245 10.18 1.04 -15.36
C SER A 245 10.38 -0.17 -16.28
N VAL A 246 9.26 -0.79 -16.65
CA VAL A 246 9.18 -1.95 -17.55
C VAL A 246 9.52 -1.57 -19.00
N ASP A 247 9.39 -0.29 -19.36
CA ASP A 247 9.77 0.24 -20.66
C ASP A 247 11.28 0.53 -20.78
N THR A 248 12.00 0.54 -19.65
CA THR A 248 13.44 0.80 -19.66
C THR A 248 14.17 -0.42 -20.20
N PRO A 249 15.04 -0.27 -21.21
CA PRO A 249 15.83 -1.40 -21.73
C PRO A 249 16.76 -1.93 -20.63
N TYR A 250 16.96 -3.25 -20.61
CA TYR A 250 17.78 -3.91 -19.59
C TYR A 250 19.26 -3.48 -19.63
N SER A 251 19.77 -3.13 -20.82
CA SER A 251 21.14 -2.65 -21.03
C SER A 251 21.16 -1.48 -22.02
N LYS A 252 22.19 -0.64 -21.94
CA LYS A 252 22.39 0.51 -22.84
C LYS A 252 22.53 0.11 -24.31
N ASP A 253 22.97 -1.13 -24.57
CA ASP A 253 23.15 -1.68 -25.92
C ASP A 253 21.95 -2.53 -26.38
N ALA A 254 20.94 -2.71 -25.52
CA ALA A 254 19.75 -3.48 -25.84
C ALA A 254 18.64 -2.54 -26.30
N ASP A 255 18.16 -2.74 -27.53
CA ASP A 255 17.03 -1.96 -28.07
C ASP A 255 15.67 -2.41 -27.51
N LYS A 256 15.63 -3.56 -26.81
CA LYS A 256 14.39 -4.17 -26.33
C LYS A 256 14.06 -3.72 -24.91
N PRO A 257 12.80 -3.33 -24.64
CA PRO A 257 12.33 -3.03 -23.29
C PRO A 257 12.33 -4.28 -22.41
N LEU A 258 12.30 -4.09 -21.08
CA LEU A 258 12.21 -5.18 -20.12
C LEU A 258 10.91 -6.00 -20.31
N VAL A 259 9.81 -5.34 -20.72
CA VAL A 259 8.51 -6.00 -20.95
C VAL A 259 8.59 -7.17 -21.91
N ASP A 260 9.42 -7.07 -22.95
CA ASP A 260 9.57 -8.11 -23.98
C ASP A 260 10.29 -9.35 -23.46
N MET A 261 10.95 -9.26 -22.30
CA MET A 261 11.66 -10.37 -21.66
C MET A 261 10.85 -11.02 -20.53
N LEU A 262 9.75 -10.39 -20.10
CA LEU A 262 8.91 -10.92 -19.04
C LEU A 262 8.09 -12.08 -19.58
N GLN A 263 8.18 -13.23 -18.90
CA GLN A 263 7.35 -14.38 -19.17
C GLN A 263 5.95 -14.14 -18.59
N ASP A 264 4.92 -14.49 -19.35
CA ASP A 264 3.56 -14.57 -18.83
C ASP A 264 3.38 -15.93 -18.14
N GLU A 265 3.34 -15.92 -16.81
CA GLU A 265 3.12 -17.12 -15.99
C GLU A 265 1.65 -17.58 -16.00
N THR A 266 0.72 -16.74 -16.46
CA THR A 266 -0.71 -17.04 -16.52
C THR A 266 -1.15 -17.54 -17.89
N ALA A 267 -0.27 -17.50 -18.89
CA ALA A 267 -0.56 -17.99 -20.22
C ALA A 267 -0.64 -19.53 -20.20
N ASP A 268 -1.80 -20.07 -20.57
CA ASP A 268 -1.99 -21.51 -20.73
C ASP A 268 -1.04 -22.05 -21.81
N ASP A 269 -0.24 -23.06 -21.47
CA ASP A 269 0.59 -23.73 -22.47
C ASP A 269 -0.32 -24.49 -23.46
N PRO A 270 -0.18 -24.30 -24.79
CA PRO A 270 -1.00 -25.01 -25.76
C PRO A 270 -0.90 -26.54 -25.64
N THR A 271 0.23 -27.06 -25.16
CA THR A 271 0.40 -28.50 -24.95
C THR A 271 -0.43 -28.98 -23.76
N GLU A 272 -0.38 -28.26 -22.64
CA GLU A 272 -1.23 -28.54 -21.47
C GLU A 272 -2.70 -28.46 -21.83
N ARG A 273 -3.12 -27.42 -22.58
CA ARG A 273 -4.51 -27.27 -23.01
C ARG A 273 -4.99 -28.42 -23.90
N ILE A 274 -4.17 -28.90 -24.84
CA ILE A 274 -4.50 -30.06 -25.68
C ILE A 274 -4.52 -31.34 -24.84
N GLN A 275 -3.58 -31.51 -23.91
CA GLN A 275 -3.58 -32.65 -22.99
C GLN A 275 -4.85 -32.68 -22.14
N ASP A 276 -5.29 -31.54 -21.61
CA ASP A 276 -6.53 -31.43 -20.85
C ASP A 276 -7.76 -31.73 -21.71
N GLU A 277 -7.82 -31.20 -22.93
CA GLU A 277 -8.88 -31.53 -23.90
C GLU A 277 -8.92 -33.03 -24.22
N ASP A 278 -7.77 -33.66 -24.45
CA ASP A 278 -7.64 -35.10 -24.70
C ASP A 278 -8.03 -35.92 -23.46
N ILE A 279 -7.63 -35.50 -22.26
CA ILE A 279 -8.02 -36.12 -20.99
C ILE A 279 -9.54 -36.05 -20.84
N HIS A 280 -10.15 -34.90 -21.08
CA HIS A 280 -11.60 -34.72 -21.01
C HIS A 280 -12.34 -35.60 -22.03
N ALA A 281 -11.86 -35.67 -23.27
CA ALA A 281 -12.47 -36.51 -24.31
C ALA A 281 -12.36 -38.01 -23.98
N ASN A 282 -11.21 -38.46 -23.48
CA ASN A 282 -11.01 -39.84 -23.03
C ASN A 282 -11.87 -40.16 -21.82
N PHE A 283 -11.96 -39.23 -20.86
CA PHE A 283 -12.80 -39.38 -19.68
C PHE A 283 -14.28 -39.52 -20.04
N GLU A 284 -14.77 -38.71 -20.98
CA GLU A 284 -16.12 -38.82 -21.55
C GLU A 284 -16.34 -40.19 -22.20
N HIS A 285 -15.36 -40.67 -22.98
CA HIS A 285 -15.41 -41.98 -23.62
C HIS A 285 -15.49 -43.13 -22.60
N TRP A 286 -14.75 -43.05 -21.50
CA TRP A 286 -14.75 -44.07 -20.44
C TRP A 286 -16.03 -44.04 -19.61
N LEU A 287 -16.55 -42.86 -19.28
CA LEU A 287 -17.85 -42.72 -18.63
C LEU A 287 -18.98 -43.30 -19.50
N GLY A 288 -18.90 -43.14 -20.83
CA GLY A 288 -19.83 -43.74 -21.79
C GLY A 288 -19.82 -45.27 -21.83
N LYS A 289 -18.74 -45.94 -21.40
CA LYS A 289 -18.65 -47.42 -21.32
C LYS A 289 -19.25 -48.00 -20.03
N LEU A 290 -19.53 -47.15 -19.05
CA LEU A 290 -20.20 -47.57 -17.81
C LEU A 290 -21.69 -47.82 -18.05
N ASN A 291 -22.28 -48.57 -17.12
CA ASN A 291 -23.73 -48.76 -17.13
C ASN A 291 -24.44 -47.43 -16.79
N ASP A 292 -25.64 -47.17 -17.31
CA ASP A 292 -26.32 -45.87 -17.12
C ASP A 292 -26.43 -45.48 -15.63
N LYS A 293 -26.80 -46.43 -14.77
CA LYS A 293 -26.88 -46.24 -13.31
C LYS A 293 -25.53 -45.99 -12.64
N GLN A 294 -24.44 -46.51 -13.20
CA GLN A 294 -23.09 -46.30 -12.68
C GLN A 294 -22.58 -44.91 -13.08
N ARG A 295 -22.78 -44.52 -14.34
CA ARG A 295 -22.44 -43.19 -14.85
C ARG A 295 -23.15 -42.11 -14.04
N GLU A 296 -24.47 -42.22 -13.86
CA GLU A 296 -25.29 -41.25 -13.13
C GLU A 296 -24.83 -41.03 -11.67
N VAL A 297 -24.41 -42.10 -10.99
CA VAL A 297 -23.87 -42.03 -9.61
C VAL A 297 -22.51 -41.32 -9.58
N VAL A 298 -21.64 -41.59 -10.56
CA VAL A 298 -20.31 -40.97 -10.64
C VAL A 298 -20.43 -39.49 -11.01
N GLU A 299 -21.26 -39.15 -12.00
CA GLU A 299 -21.46 -37.77 -12.44
C GLU A 299 -21.97 -36.87 -11.31
N ARG A 300 -23.01 -37.30 -10.57
CA ARG A 300 -23.56 -36.51 -9.46
C ARG A 300 -22.64 -36.44 -8.24
N ARG A 301 -21.89 -37.51 -7.97
CA ARG A 301 -20.99 -37.53 -6.81
C ARG A 301 -19.78 -36.63 -7.02
N PHE A 302 -19.19 -36.67 -8.21
CA PHE A 302 -17.99 -35.91 -8.55
C PHE A 302 -18.29 -34.57 -9.23
N GLY A 303 -19.56 -34.22 -9.44
CA GLY A 303 -19.94 -32.92 -9.99
C GLY A 303 -19.57 -32.76 -11.47
N LEU A 304 -19.75 -33.81 -12.26
CA LEU A 304 -19.49 -33.81 -13.70
C LEU A 304 -20.76 -33.43 -14.48
N HIS A 305 -20.62 -32.99 -15.72
CA HIS A 305 -21.74 -32.55 -16.58
C HIS A 305 -22.64 -31.45 -15.98
N GLY A 306 -22.07 -30.55 -15.17
CA GLY A 306 -22.79 -29.43 -14.57
C GLY A 306 -23.60 -29.78 -13.32
N HIS A 307 -23.37 -30.97 -12.74
CA HIS A 307 -23.85 -31.30 -11.40
C HIS A 307 -22.93 -30.72 -10.31
N GLU A 308 -23.48 -30.41 -9.15
CA GLU A 308 -22.67 -30.09 -7.96
C GLU A 308 -22.20 -31.38 -7.26
N HIS A 309 -21.04 -31.30 -6.59
CA HIS A 309 -20.53 -32.38 -5.76
C HIS A 309 -21.56 -32.78 -4.68
N SER A 310 -22.15 -33.96 -4.82
CA SER A 310 -23.25 -34.41 -3.96
C SER A 310 -22.82 -35.52 -3.00
N THR A 311 -23.36 -35.53 -1.78
CA THR A 311 -23.13 -36.59 -0.80
C THR A 311 -23.84 -37.88 -1.20
N LEU A 312 -23.36 -39.04 -0.71
CA LEU A 312 -23.97 -40.34 -0.98
C LEU A 312 -25.45 -40.41 -0.59
N GLU A 313 -25.84 -39.66 0.44
CA GLU A 313 -27.22 -39.59 0.93
C GLU A 313 -28.13 -38.79 0.00
N ARG A 314 -27.64 -37.66 -0.52
CA ARG A 314 -28.38 -36.86 -1.51
C ARG A 314 -28.56 -37.61 -2.83
N VAL A 315 -27.49 -38.24 -3.31
CA VAL A 315 -27.54 -39.09 -4.52
C VAL A 315 -28.49 -40.28 -4.32
N ALA A 316 -28.52 -40.87 -3.11
CA ALA A 316 -29.44 -41.95 -2.75
C ALA A 316 -30.91 -41.51 -2.76
N GLN A 317 -31.19 -40.31 -2.25
CA GLN A 317 -32.53 -39.72 -2.25
C GLN A 317 -33.04 -39.44 -3.68
N GLU A 318 -32.18 -38.92 -4.55
CA GLU A 318 -32.54 -38.62 -5.95
C GLU A 318 -32.76 -39.88 -6.80
N LEU A 319 -31.94 -40.93 -6.60
CA LEU A 319 -32.05 -42.20 -7.31
C LEU A 319 -33.07 -43.19 -6.69
N GLY A 320 -33.66 -42.85 -5.55
CA GLY A 320 -34.64 -43.70 -4.85
C GLY A 320 -34.06 -45.01 -4.32
N VAL A 321 -32.78 -45.03 -3.93
CA VAL A 321 -32.06 -46.21 -3.41
C VAL A 321 -31.45 -45.91 -2.05
N THR A 322 -31.11 -46.94 -1.27
CA THR A 322 -30.43 -46.75 0.02
C THR A 322 -29.02 -46.19 -0.17
N ARG A 323 -28.52 -45.42 0.80
CA ARG A 323 -27.14 -44.90 0.84
C ARG A 323 -26.08 -45.98 0.56
N GLU A 324 -26.21 -47.14 1.21
CA GLU A 324 -25.26 -48.24 1.04
C GLU A 324 -25.31 -48.82 -0.38
N ARG A 325 -26.47 -48.80 -1.02
CA ARG A 325 -26.61 -49.22 -2.42
C ARG A 325 -25.89 -48.26 -3.38
N VAL A 326 -25.95 -46.95 -3.16
CA VAL A 326 -25.18 -45.97 -3.95
C VAL A 326 -23.69 -46.19 -3.76
N ARG A 327 -23.24 -46.45 -2.53
CA ARG A 327 -21.83 -46.78 -2.25
C ARG A 327 -21.36 -48.03 -3.00
N GLN A 328 -22.18 -49.10 -3.03
CA GLN A 328 -21.88 -50.30 -3.81
C GLN A 328 -21.76 -50.00 -5.32
N ILE A 329 -22.73 -49.27 -5.89
CA ILE A 329 -22.72 -48.89 -7.30
C ILE A 329 -21.48 -48.05 -7.63
N GLN A 330 -21.11 -47.13 -6.74
CA GLN A 330 -19.91 -46.30 -6.88
C GLN A 330 -18.63 -47.15 -6.87
N MET A 331 -18.46 -48.06 -5.92
CA MET A 331 -17.27 -48.91 -5.85
C MET A 331 -17.16 -49.82 -7.08
N ASP A 332 -18.29 -50.37 -7.54
CA ASP A 332 -18.31 -51.18 -8.76
C ASP A 332 -18.04 -50.34 -10.02
N ALA A 333 -18.52 -49.09 -10.09
CA ALA A 333 -18.22 -48.16 -11.18
C ALA A 333 -16.73 -47.81 -11.23
N LEU A 334 -16.12 -47.46 -10.08
CA LEU A 334 -14.69 -47.15 -9.98
C LEU A 334 -13.80 -48.35 -10.29
N ARG A 335 -14.20 -49.56 -9.86
CA ARG A 335 -13.49 -50.80 -10.22
C ARG A 335 -13.53 -51.03 -11.73
N ARG A 336 -14.71 -50.83 -12.35
CA ARG A 336 -14.87 -51.00 -13.79
C ARG A 336 -14.14 -49.94 -14.61
N LEU A 337 -14.12 -48.68 -14.16
CA LEU A 337 -13.30 -47.62 -14.75
C LEU A 337 -11.81 -48.00 -14.71
N ARG A 338 -11.33 -48.53 -13.58
CA ARG A 338 -9.96 -49.04 -13.46
C ARG A 338 -9.66 -50.15 -14.46
N ASP A 339 -10.55 -51.14 -14.57
CA ASP A 339 -10.38 -52.24 -15.54
C ASP A 339 -10.36 -51.75 -17.00
N ILE A 340 -11.08 -50.66 -17.32
CA ILE A 340 -11.10 -50.03 -18.65
C ILE A 340 -9.79 -49.30 -18.91
N LEU A 341 -9.33 -48.49 -17.94
CA LEU A 341 -8.05 -47.79 -17.99
C LEU A 341 -6.88 -48.75 -18.21
N GLU A 342 -6.81 -49.84 -17.44
CA GLU A 342 -5.76 -50.85 -17.56
C GLU A 342 -5.78 -51.56 -18.92
N LYS A 343 -6.96 -51.80 -19.50
CA LYS A 343 -7.08 -52.44 -20.84
C LYS A 343 -6.67 -51.54 -21.98
N GLU A 344 -6.86 -50.23 -21.84
CA GLU A 344 -6.45 -49.25 -22.86
C GLU A 344 -4.99 -48.82 -22.70
N GLY A 345 -4.27 -49.35 -21.71
CA GLY A 345 -2.84 -49.12 -21.50
C GLY A 345 -2.54 -47.82 -20.75
N PHE A 346 -3.56 -47.18 -20.17
CA PHE A 346 -3.39 -46.01 -19.32
C PHE A 346 -3.15 -46.47 -17.87
N SER A 347 -1.92 -46.33 -17.39
CA SER A 347 -1.60 -46.52 -15.97
C SER A 347 -1.74 -45.19 -15.23
N VAL A 348 -2.02 -45.24 -13.92
CA VAL A 348 -2.04 -44.04 -13.06
C VAL A 348 -0.70 -43.29 -13.13
N GLU A 349 0.40 -44.01 -13.35
CA GLU A 349 1.75 -43.46 -13.54
C GLU A 349 1.93 -42.68 -14.85
N SER A 350 1.04 -42.83 -15.85
CA SER A 350 1.13 -42.07 -17.10
C SER A 350 0.49 -40.68 -16.99
N PHE A 351 -0.39 -40.45 -16.00
CA PHE A 351 -1.06 -39.17 -15.77
C PHE A 351 -0.36 -38.29 -14.72
N PHE A 352 0.31 -38.90 -13.75
CA PHE A 352 1.08 -38.19 -12.73
C PHE A 352 2.57 -38.36 -13.02
N LYS A 353 3.12 -37.48 -13.85
CA LYS A 353 4.56 -37.40 -14.08
C LYS A 353 5.13 -36.09 -13.56
#